data_AF-A0A9W2Z5Q7-F1
#
_entry.id   AF-A0A9W2Z5Q7-F1
#
_cell.length_a   1.000
_cell.length_b   1.000
_cell.length_c   1.000
_cell.angle_alpha   90.00
_cell.angle_beta   90.00
_cell.angle_gamma   90.00
#
_symmetry.space_group_name_H-M   'P 1'
#
loop_
_entity.id
_entity.type
_entity.pdbx_description
1 polymer ?
#
loop_
_entity_poly.entity_id
_entity_poly.type
_entity_poly.pdbx_seq_one_letter_code
_entity_poly.pdbx_strand_id
1 'polypeptide(L)'
;MELYSIFLVLMCLFGSGLALECYVCADQPDNKDKCVKTTVQCEESQDTCLTHIEWRAPDFWTPRSEKMFYVHKACHTSTYCANMQREVGIRCMRDWYRDWECYECCGGDRCNFYVTLGSTSVIPSFILLVASLVAVLISQLR
;
A
#
# COMPACT_ATOMS: atom_id res chain seq x y z
N MET A 1 26.97 -7.19 26.88
CA MET A 1 25.98 -8.13 26.30
C MET A 1 24.58 -7.78 26.80
N GLU A 2 24.34 -7.71 28.11
CA GLU A 2 23.02 -7.45 28.72
C GLU A 2 22.37 -6.08 28.42
N LEU A 3 23.13 -4.99 28.49
CA LEU A 3 22.63 -3.64 28.18
C LEU A 3 22.23 -3.48 26.70
N TYR A 4 22.87 -4.27 25.82
CA TYR A 4 22.65 -4.26 24.38
C TYR A 4 21.30 -4.89 24.02
N SER A 5 20.93 -5.97 24.72
CA SER A 5 19.65 -6.66 24.55
C SER A 5 18.46 -5.77 24.97
N ILE A 6 18.59 -5.06 26.10
CA ILE A 6 17.57 -4.11 26.58
C ILE A 6 17.46 -2.90 25.64
N PHE A 7 18.59 -2.39 25.15
CA PHE A 7 18.63 -1.29 24.19
C PHE A 7 17.97 -1.65 22.86
N LEU A 8 18.20 -2.87 22.34
CA LEU A 8 17.54 -3.38 21.13
C LEU A 8 16.02 -3.44 21.28
N VAL A 9 15.52 -3.87 22.44
CA VAL A 9 14.09 -3.91 22.75
C VAL A 9 13.48 -2.51 22.84
N LEU A 10 14.17 -1.56 23.49
CA LEU A 10 13.74 -0.16 23.56
C LEU A 10 13.71 0.51 22.18
N MET A 11 14.65 0.19 21.29
CA MET A 11 14.65 0.67 19.90
C MET A 11 13.42 0.19 19.10
N CYS A 12 12.86 -0.98 19.42
CA CYS A 12 11.61 -1.46 18.82
C CYS A 12 10.35 -0.71 19.33
N LEU A 13 10.45 0.04 20.44
CA LEU A 13 9.35 0.82 21.01
C LEU A 13 9.27 2.25 20.45
N PHE A 14 10.35 2.74 19.82
CA PHE A 14 10.29 3.99 19.07
C PHE A 14 9.53 3.73 17.76
N GLY A 15 8.24 4.06 17.76
CA GLY A 15 7.48 4.18 16.52
C GLY A 15 8.17 5.22 15.64
N SER A 16 8.68 4.80 14.48
CA SER A 16 9.15 5.74 13.48
C SER A 16 7.95 6.54 12.98
N GLY A 17 7.90 7.83 13.29
CA GLY A 17 6.99 8.78 12.65
C GLY A 17 7.45 9.00 11.22
N LEU A 18 7.19 8.03 10.35
CA LEU A 18 7.38 8.20 8.92
C LEU A 18 6.20 9.04 8.44
N ALA A 19 6.51 10.24 7.99
CA ALA A 19 5.56 10.99 7.21
C ALA A 19 5.37 10.17 5.92
N LEU A 20 4.22 9.51 5.78
CA LEU A 20 3.96 8.60 4.66
C LEU A 20 4.15 9.30 3.32
N GLU A 21 4.98 8.73 2.44
CA GLU A 21 5.17 9.23 1.08
C GLU A 21 4.64 8.21 0.06
N CYS A 22 3.88 8.63 -0.94
CA CYS A 22 3.32 7.71 -1.96
C CYS A 22 3.68 8.16 -3.37
N TYR A 23 3.71 7.22 -4.33
CA TYR A 23 3.70 7.59 -5.75
C TYR A 23 2.34 8.17 -6.13
N VAL A 24 2.35 9.19 -6.99
CA VAL A 24 1.13 9.87 -7.45
C VAL A 24 1.10 10.06 -8.96
N CYS A 25 -0.02 9.70 -9.57
CA CYS A 25 -0.29 9.92 -10.98
C CYS A 25 -1.80 9.86 -11.23
N ALA A 26 -2.26 10.42 -12.34
CA ALA A 26 -3.67 10.41 -12.71
C ALA A 26 -3.80 10.03 -14.18
N ASP A 27 -4.71 9.10 -14.46
CA ASP A 27 -5.10 8.66 -15.81
C ASP A 27 -3.92 8.34 -16.73
N GLN A 28 -2.93 7.61 -16.22
CA GLN A 28 -1.78 7.21 -17.02
C GLN A 28 -2.03 5.87 -17.71
N PRO A 29 -1.61 5.70 -18.98
CA PRO A 29 -1.87 4.48 -19.75
C PRO A 29 -1.05 3.27 -19.29
N ASP A 30 0.02 3.51 -18.52
CA ASP A 30 0.87 2.47 -17.97
C ASP A 30 1.53 2.91 -16.66
N ASN A 31 2.28 2.00 -16.04
CA ASN A 31 3.03 2.25 -14.81
C ASN A 31 4.46 2.69 -15.09
N LYS A 32 4.61 3.78 -15.84
CA LYS A 32 5.91 4.39 -16.14
C LYS A 32 5.88 5.87 -15.81
N ASP A 33 7.04 6.50 -15.98
CA ASP A 33 7.26 7.94 -15.80
C ASP A 33 6.59 8.49 -14.55
N LYS A 34 5.50 9.24 -14.69
CA LYS A 34 4.83 9.91 -13.58
C LYS A 34 4.48 8.93 -12.45
N CYS A 35 3.95 7.75 -12.79
CA CYS A 35 3.50 6.76 -11.80
C CYS A 35 4.62 6.08 -11.00
N VAL A 36 5.89 6.23 -11.39
CA VAL A 36 7.05 5.62 -10.70
C VAL A 36 8.16 6.63 -10.36
N LYS A 37 7.99 7.91 -10.72
CA LYS A 37 8.95 8.99 -10.46
C LYS A 37 8.37 10.13 -9.65
N THR A 38 7.05 10.33 -9.68
CA THR A 38 6.40 11.44 -8.97
C THR A 38 5.86 10.93 -7.65
N THR A 39 6.30 11.54 -6.56
CA THR A 39 5.86 11.23 -5.20
C THR A 39 5.34 12.48 -4.51
N VAL A 40 4.51 12.26 -3.50
CA VAL A 40 4.05 13.33 -2.60
C VAL A 40 4.08 12.84 -1.17
N GLN A 41 4.37 13.78 -0.27
CA GLN A 41 4.17 13.63 1.15
C GLN A 41 2.67 13.62 1.43
N CYS A 42 2.14 12.55 2.01
CA CYS A 42 0.73 12.45 2.35
C CYS A 42 0.36 13.41 3.50
N GLU A 43 -0.91 13.82 3.53
CA GLU A 43 -1.45 14.62 4.61
C GLU A 43 -1.53 13.82 5.92
N GLU A 44 -1.62 14.52 7.06
CA GLU A 44 -1.73 13.91 8.39
C GLU A 44 -2.93 12.97 8.53
N SER A 45 -3.99 13.20 7.74
CA SER A 45 -5.20 12.37 7.73
C SER A 45 -5.08 11.11 6.86
N GLN A 46 -4.07 11.04 5.98
CA GLN A 46 -3.89 9.99 4.98
C GLN A 46 -2.86 8.96 5.46
N ASP A 47 -3.31 7.71 5.62
CA ASP A 47 -2.55 6.61 6.23
C ASP A 47 -2.26 5.45 5.27
N THR A 48 -2.64 5.55 3.99
CA THR A 48 -2.38 4.52 2.98
C THR A 48 -2.04 5.10 1.60
N CYS A 49 -1.20 4.39 0.85
CA CYS A 49 -1.06 4.62 -0.58
C CYS A 49 -2.11 3.82 -1.35
N LEU A 50 -2.82 4.49 -2.25
CA LEU A 50 -3.85 3.92 -3.11
C LEU A 50 -3.32 3.78 -4.54
N THR A 51 -3.68 2.68 -5.20
CA THR A 51 -3.62 2.52 -6.65
C THR A 51 -5.01 2.14 -7.15
N HIS A 52 -5.52 2.90 -8.11
CA HIS A 52 -6.72 2.57 -8.86
C HIS A 52 -6.31 2.25 -10.29
N ILE A 53 -6.76 1.11 -10.79
CA ILE A 53 -6.51 0.67 -12.16
C ILE A 53 -7.83 0.32 -12.82
N GLU A 54 -8.03 0.86 -14.02
CA GLU A 54 -9.16 0.54 -14.88
C GLU A 54 -8.67 -0.13 -16.17
N TRP A 55 -9.48 -1.03 -16.69
CA TRP A 55 -9.36 -1.58 -18.02
C TRP A 55 -10.66 -1.31 -18.75
N ARG A 56 -10.63 -0.33 -19.65
CA ARG A 56 -11.82 0.12 -20.36
C ARG A 56 -11.49 0.68 -21.73
N ALA A 57 -12.53 0.84 -22.55
CA ALA A 57 -12.40 1.52 -23.83
C ALA A 57 -12.04 3.02 -23.63
N PRO A 58 -11.33 3.63 -24.58
CA PRO A 58 -11.09 5.07 -24.59
C PRO A 58 -12.37 5.89 -24.67
N ASP A 59 -12.39 7.02 -23.97
CA ASP A 59 -13.50 7.98 -24.04
C ASP A 59 -13.58 8.70 -25.39
N PHE A 60 -12.50 8.65 -26.17
CA PHE A 60 -12.44 9.17 -27.53
C PHE A 60 -12.65 8.07 -28.58
N TRP A 61 -13.20 8.46 -29.73
CA TRP A 61 -13.43 7.53 -30.83
C TRP A 61 -12.11 6.95 -31.34
N THR A 62 -12.06 5.63 -31.47
CA THR A 62 -10.96 4.93 -32.15
C THR A 62 -11.54 3.87 -33.10
N PRO A 63 -10.85 3.54 -34.21
CA PRO A 63 -11.36 2.61 -35.22
C PRO A 63 -11.72 1.20 -34.71
N ARG A 64 -11.28 0.82 -33.50
CA ARG A 64 -11.51 -0.52 -32.90
C ARG A 64 -11.94 -0.49 -31.44
N SER A 65 -11.94 0.68 -30.79
CA SER A 65 -12.23 0.80 -29.35
C SER A 65 -11.44 -0.21 -28.50
N GLU A 66 -10.16 -0.40 -28.83
CA GLU A 66 -9.29 -1.30 -28.09
C GLU A 66 -9.18 -0.80 -26.66
N LYS A 67 -9.47 -1.68 -25.70
CA LYS A 67 -9.40 -1.35 -24.28
C LYS A 67 -7.95 -1.07 -23.89
N MET A 68 -7.77 -0.12 -22.98
CA MET A 68 -6.47 0.23 -22.44
C MET A 68 -6.54 0.43 -20.93
N PHE A 69 -5.37 0.47 -20.30
CA PHE A 69 -5.26 0.71 -18.88
C PHE A 69 -5.36 2.21 -18.56
N TYR A 70 -5.92 2.50 -17.40
CA TYR A 70 -5.83 3.81 -16.75
C TYR A 70 -5.33 3.57 -15.33
N VAL A 71 -4.19 4.16 -15.00
CA VAL A 71 -3.53 4.02 -13.70
C VAL A 71 -3.59 5.35 -12.99
N HIS A 72 -4.19 5.33 -11.81
CA HIS A 72 -4.24 6.42 -10.86
C HIS A 72 -3.58 6.00 -9.55
N LYS A 73 -2.76 6.88 -8.97
CA LYS A 73 -2.09 6.65 -7.69
C LYS A 73 -2.22 7.90 -6.82
N ALA A 74 -2.52 7.71 -5.55
CA ALA A 74 -2.77 8.81 -4.62
C ALA A 74 -2.47 8.41 -3.17
N CYS A 75 -2.29 9.41 -2.32
CA CYS A 75 -2.42 9.25 -0.87
C CYS A 75 -3.92 9.21 -0.51
N HIS A 76 -4.31 8.31 0.39
CA HIS A 76 -5.68 8.26 0.89
C HIS A 76 -5.75 7.71 2.31
N THR A 77 -6.96 7.65 2.86
CA THR A 77 -7.32 6.88 4.05
C THR A 77 -7.57 5.39 3.74
N SER A 78 -7.14 4.53 4.66
CA SER A 78 -7.35 3.08 4.66
C SER A 78 -8.84 2.72 4.62
N THR A 79 -9.68 3.50 5.32
CA THR A 79 -11.14 3.35 5.36
C THR A 79 -11.79 3.60 4.00
N TYR A 80 -11.39 4.65 3.30
CA TYR A 80 -11.90 4.93 1.95
C TYR A 80 -11.48 3.83 0.98
N CYS A 81 -10.21 3.44 1.00
CA CYS A 81 -9.72 2.44 0.07
C CYS A 81 -10.44 1.10 0.26
N ALA A 82 -10.66 0.69 1.52
CA ALA A 82 -11.48 -0.49 1.84
C ALA A 82 -12.95 -0.35 1.38
N ASN A 83 -13.53 0.85 1.45
CA ASN A 83 -14.89 1.09 0.97
C ASN A 83 -14.97 0.97 -0.56
N MET A 84 -14.03 1.57 -1.29
CA MET A 84 -13.96 1.45 -2.76
C MET A 84 -13.76 0.01 -3.22
N GLN A 85 -12.91 -0.75 -2.52
CA GLN A 85 -12.74 -2.18 -2.77
C GLN A 85 -14.05 -2.96 -2.63
N ARG A 86 -14.84 -2.67 -1.60
CA ARG A 86 -16.15 -3.30 -1.38
C ARG A 86 -17.18 -2.88 -2.43
N GLU A 87 -17.19 -1.61 -2.81
CA GLU A 87 -18.12 -1.06 -3.80
C GLU A 87 -17.87 -1.62 -5.20
N VAL A 88 -16.60 -1.74 -5.61
CA VAL A 88 -16.22 -2.38 -6.87
C VAL A 88 -16.57 -3.87 -6.84
N GLY A 89 -16.25 -4.56 -5.74
CA GLY A 89 -16.59 -5.97 -5.55
C GLY A 89 -16.15 -6.86 -6.72
N ILE A 90 -17.13 -7.51 -7.38
CA ILE A 90 -16.86 -8.41 -8.51
C ILE A 90 -16.34 -7.71 -9.76
N ARG A 91 -16.43 -6.38 -9.86
CA ARG A 91 -15.86 -5.63 -11.00
C ARG A 91 -14.33 -5.64 -11.01
N CYS A 92 -13.67 -6.16 -9.96
CA CYS A 92 -12.22 -6.39 -9.93
C CYS A 92 -11.84 -7.84 -10.35
N MET A 93 -12.60 -8.48 -11.25
CA MET A 93 -12.29 -9.83 -11.75
C MET A 93 -11.17 -9.88 -12.81
N ARG A 94 -10.79 -8.72 -13.37
CA ARG A 94 -9.71 -8.57 -14.37
C ARG A 94 -9.90 -9.39 -15.66
N ASP A 95 -11.15 -9.58 -16.06
CA ASP A 95 -11.49 -10.22 -17.34
C ASP A 95 -11.09 -9.34 -18.52
N TRP A 96 -10.22 -9.83 -19.41
CA TRP A 96 -9.70 -9.06 -20.54
C TRP A 96 -10.76 -8.49 -21.51
N TYR A 97 -11.94 -9.12 -21.56
CA TYR A 97 -13.03 -8.77 -22.50
C TYR A 97 -14.09 -7.86 -21.88
N ARG A 98 -14.13 -7.72 -20.54
CA ARG A 98 -15.09 -6.86 -19.83
C ARG A 98 -14.37 -5.63 -19.30
N ASP A 99 -15.13 -4.55 -19.11
CA ASP A 99 -14.62 -3.44 -18.32
C ASP A 99 -14.47 -3.89 -16.87
N TRP A 100 -13.34 -3.52 -16.27
CA TRP A 100 -13.07 -3.81 -14.88
C TRP A 100 -12.27 -2.67 -14.27
N GLU A 101 -12.39 -2.53 -12.96
CA GLU A 101 -11.59 -1.61 -12.18
C GLU A 101 -11.22 -2.28 -10.85
N CYS A 102 -10.09 -1.87 -10.28
CA CYS A 102 -9.61 -2.37 -9.01
C CYS A 102 -9.01 -1.22 -8.19
N TYR A 103 -9.27 -1.24 -6.88
CA TYR A 103 -8.60 -0.39 -5.91
C TYR A 103 -7.67 -1.26 -5.07
N GLU A 104 -6.43 -0.83 -4.92
CA GLU A 104 -5.42 -1.52 -4.13
C GLU A 104 -4.76 -0.54 -3.16
N CYS A 105 -4.56 -1.00 -1.92
CA CYS A 105 -4.07 -0.18 -0.81
C CYS A 105 -2.84 -0.84 -0.20
N CYS A 106 -1.84 -0.06 0.18
CA CYS A 106 -0.72 -0.52 0.98
C CYS A 106 -0.33 0.52 2.04
N GLY A 107 0.27 0.05 3.13
CA GLY A 107 0.84 0.89 4.19
C GLY A 107 2.35 0.86 4.13
N GLY A 108 2.98 2.04 4.16
CA GLY A 108 4.43 2.22 4.14
C GLY A 108 4.90 3.10 2.97
N ASP A 109 6.10 3.67 3.11
CA ASP A 109 6.62 4.62 2.15
C ASP A 109 6.80 4.00 0.76
N ARG A 110 6.23 4.68 -0.23
CA ARG A 110 6.32 4.39 -1.67
C ARG A 110 5.94 2.94 -2.00
N CYS A 111 5.08 2.34 -1.18
CA CYS A 111 4.69 0.93 -1.30
C CYS A 111 3.91 0.65 -2.59
N ASN A 112 3.24 1.65 -3.15
CA ASN A 112 2.45 1.56 -4.37
C ASN A 112 3.30 1.71 -5.65
N PHE A 113 4.54 1.23 -5.68
CA PHE A 113 5.39 1.27 -6.88
C PHE A 113 4.78 0.48 -8.04
N TYR A 114 4.30 -0.74 -7.76
CA TYR A 114 3.59 -1.57 -8.73
C TYR A 114 2.11 -1.21 -8.80
N VAL A 115 1.45 -1.53 -9.92
CA VAL A 115 0.00 -1.28 -10.05
C VAL A 115 -0.81 -2.27 -9.22
N THR A 116 -0.33 -3.51 -9.18
CA THR A 116 -0.93 -4.59 -8.42
C THR A 116 0.03 -5.05 -7.33
N LEU A 117 -0.41 -4.97 -6.10
CA LEU A 117 0.25 -5.38 -4.89
C LEU A 117 -0.01 -6.87 -4.67
N GLY A 118 0.99 -7.70 -4.99
CA GLY A 118 1.00 -9.11 -4.62
C GLY A 118 1.52 -9.38 -3.21
N SER A 119 1.75 -8.34 -2.40
CA SER A 119 2.46 -8.45 -1.12
C SER A 119 1.53 -8.22 0.06
N THR A 120 1.45 -9.22 0.93
CA THR A 120 0.95 -9.09 2.31
C THR A 120 2.00 -8.35 3.14
N SER A 121 1.61 -7.25 3.79
CA SER A 121 2.43 -6.63 4.82
C SER A 121 2.62 -7.62 5.97
N VAL A 122 3.88 -7.99 6.26
CA VAL A 122 4.22 -8.74 7.47
C VAL A 122 4.09 -7.82 8.67
N ILE A 123 2.95 -7.92 9.37
CA ILE A 123 2.75 -7.22 10.63
C ILE A 123 3.43 -8.06 11.72
N PRO A 124 4.43 -7.51 12.44
CA PRO A 124 5.05 -8.25 13.54
C PRO A 124 4.01 -8.53 14.62
N SER A 125 3.95 -9.78 15.10
CA SER A 125 3.03 -10.16 16.17
C SER A 125 3.45 -9.52 17.47
N PHE A 126 2.59 -8.67 18.03
CA PHE A 126 2.79 -8.05 19.34
C PHE A 126 3.01 -9.10 20.45
N ILE A 127 2.32 -10.25 20.35
CA ILE A 127 2.46 -11.36 21.31
C ILE A 127 3.87 -11.95 21.27
N LEU A 128 4.44 -12.12 20.06
CA LEU A 128 5.80 -12.65 19.91
C LEU A 128 6.85 -11.66 20.45
N LEU A 129 6.63 -10.37 20.27
CA LEU A 129 7.49 -9.32 20.81
C LEU A 129 7.44 -9.29 22.34
N VAL A 130 6.26 -9.44 22.96
CA VAL A 130 6.14 -9.49 24.42
C VAL A 130 6.73 -10.78 24.97
N ALA A 131 6.50 -11.92 24.32
CA ALA A 131 7.03 -13.21 24.75
C ALA A 131 8.56 -13.25 24.74
N SER A 132 9.21 -12.67 23.73
CA SER A 132 10.67 -12.57 23.68
C SER A 132 11.22 -11.65 24.78
N LEU A 133 10.53 -10.54 25.06
CA LEU A 133 10.83 -9.63 26.18
C LEU A 133 10.78 -10.34 27.54
N VAL A 134 9.71 -11.10 27.78
CA VAL A 134 9.53 -11.86 29.02
C VAL A 134 10.58 -12.97 29.14
N ALA A 135 10.88 -13.68 28.06
CA ALA A 135 11.92 -14.72 28.06
C ALA A 135 13.30 -14.15 28.42
N VAL A 136 13.65 -12.98 27.87
CA VAL A 136 14.88 -12.27 28.23
C VAL A 136 14.86 -11.89 29.71
N LEU A 137 13.77 -11.30 30.23
CA LEU A 137 13.67 -10.93 31.65
C LEU A 137 13.80 -12.14 32.60
N ILE A 138 13.19 -13.28 32.26
CA ILE A 138 13.32 -14.51 33.05
C ILE A 138 14.76 -15.02 33.05
N SER A 139 15.47 -14.90 31.92
CA SER A 139 16.90 -15.26 31.87
C SER A 139 17.81 -14.35 32.71
N GLN A 140 17.36 -13.15 33.09
CA GLN A 140 18.08 -12.25 34.01
C GLN A 140 17.85 -12.58 35.50
N LEU A 141 16.75 -13.29 35.82
CA LEU A 141 16.34 -13.61 37.20
C LEU A 141 16.88 -14.95 37.68
N ARG A 142 17.57 -15.69 36.81
CA ARG A 142 18.22 -16.98 37.10
C ARG A 142 19.73 -16.81 37.14
#